data_AF-A0A2D5UZS2-F1
#
_entry.id   AF-A0A2D5UZS2-F1
#
_cell.length_a   1.000
_cell.length_b   1.000
_cell.length_c   1.000
_cell.angle_alpha   90.00
_cell.angle_beta   90.00
_cell.angle_gamma   90.00
#
_symmetry.space_group_name_H-M   'P 1'
#
loop_
_entity.id
_entity.type
_entity.pdbx_description
1 polymer ?
#
loop_
_entity_poly.entity_id
_entity_poly.type
_entity_poly.pdbx_seq_one_letter_code
_entity_poly.pdbx_strand_id
1 'polypeptide(L)'
;MALFVLGLLFSGLVPVASAATLGEQDDGWIDEYNRHKAHYVQMKEFYKDARQDWITNRNKVREYKAEGGEAFKTAQLTAKEAGQDYLIAAVDLIDSKLVTVMFWGQNEIGNEQDVKQITDEIEEQLEALRELKADIEAVDLESENAADELEDLAKKVETRWDAVKPIYKRWLGQNLAWRLQHVLNRFDSLGDHLQGKLDTVSVDDPLYPEMEQDLEEYKENVALAWEKYEAAVSSFKAIRSESDMDRLYLNGNDFLKNANSYLGDAYLNSRELIQSYKQSQE
;
A
#
# COMPACT_ATOMS: atom_id res chain seq x y z
N MET A 1 -12.00 -5.48 -2.42
CA MET A 1 -12.12 -6.43 -1.29
C MET A 1 -11.18 -5.97 -0.21
N ALA A 2 -11.75 -5.52 0.90
CA ALA A 2 -11.07 -4.75 1.92
C ALA A 2 -10.25 -5.66 2.83
N LEU A 3 -8.94 -5.39 2.93
CA LEU A 3 -8.20 -5.66 4.16
C LEU A 3 -8.91 -4.86 5.24
N PHE A 4 -9.68 -5.54 6.09
CA PHE A 4 -10.05 -5.03 7.40
C PHE A 4 -8.74 -4.92 8.19
N VAL A 5 -7.99 -3.83 7.95
CA VAL A 5 -7.13 -3.27 8.98
C VAL A 5 -8.11 -3.00 10.11
N LEU A 6 -7.95 -3.72 11.21
CA LEU A 6 -8.62 -3.47 12.49
C LEU A 6 -8.42 -2.00 12.87
N GLY A 7 -9.26 -1.14 12.30
CA GLY A 7 -9.64 0.12 12.90
C GLY A 7 -10.42 -0.28 14.13
N LEU A 8 -9.73 -0.32 15.27
CA LEU A 8 -10.21 -0.26 16.66
C LEU A 8 -9.23 -0.95 17.63
N LEU A 9 -7.96 -0.55 17.66
CA LEU A 9 -7.11 -0.70 18.85
C LEU A 9 -6.26 0.56 19.11
N PHE A 10 -6.85 1.72 18.84
CA PHE A 10 -6.44 2.99 19.46
C PHE A 10 -7.45 3.30 20.57
N SER A 11 -7.21 2.79 21.78
CA SER A 11 -7.64 3.34 23.08
C SER A 11 -7.52 2.27 24.16
N GLY A 12 -6.37 2.15 24.82
CA GLY A 12 -6.23 1.20 25.93
C GLY A 12 -4.83 1.01 26.49
N LEU A 13 -4.33 2.03 27.21
CA LEU A 13 -3.51 1.93 28.42
C LEU A 13 -2.22 1.06 28.40
N VAL A 14 -1.11 1.67 28.00
CA VAL A 14 0.13 1.68 28.81
C VAL A 14 0.74 3.08 28.72
N PRO A 15 0.98 3.80 29.83
CA PRO A 15 1.62 5.11 29.79
C PRO A 15 3.13 4.91 29.56
N VAL A 16 3.58 4.98 28.31
CA VAL A 16 4.99 5.20 28.01
C VAL A 16 5.23 6.70 28.13
N ALA A 17 6.08 7.08 29.07
CA ALA A 17 6.45 8.46 29.33
C ALA A 17 6.95 9.15 28.05
N SER A 18 6.52 10.42 27.86
CA SER A 18 6.78 11.36 26.75
C SER A 18 5.90 11.28 25.48
N ALA A 19 4.59 11.09 25.64
CA ALA A 19 3.60 11.12 24.55
C ALA A 19 3.28 12.53 23.96
N ALA A 20 3.77 13.62 24.56
CA ALA A 20 3.39 14.98 24.13
C ALA A 20 4.19 15.51 22.92
N THR A 21 5.40 15.00 22.69
CA THR A 21 6.27 15.44 21.56
C THR A 21 6.24 14.48 20.37
N LEU A 22 5.82 13.23 20.58
CA LEU A 22 5.64 12.23 19.51
C LEU A 22 4.30 12.42 18.77
N GLY A 23 3.22 12.81 19.47
CA GLY A 23 1.91 13.03 18.84
C GLY A 23 1.87 14.18 17.83
N GLU A 24 2.54 15.31 18.11
CA GLU A 24 2.55 16.46 17.19
C GLU A 24 3.44 16.26 15.95
N GLN A 25 4.50 15.45 16.06
CA GLN A 25 5.33 15.06 14.91
C GLN A 25 4.64 14.00 14.04
N ASP A 26 3.86 13.09 14.65
CA ASP A 26 3.10 12.07 13.92
C ASP A 26 1.92 12.67 13.13
N ASP A 27 1.24 13.71 13.65
CA ASP A 27 0.07 14.30 12.98
C ASP A 27 0.41 14.97 11.62
N GLY A 28 1.56 15.63 11.52
CA GLY A 28 1.92 16.43 10.34
C GLY A 28 2.20 15.61 9.08
N TRP A 29 2.89 14.47 9.20
CA TRP A 29 3.18 13.63 8.03
C TRP A 29 1.98 12.75 7.66
N ILE A 30 1.14 12.34 8.64
CA ILE A 30 -0.11 11.60 8.38
C ILE A 30 -1.06 12.44 7.51
N ASP A 31 -1.19 13.73 7.81
CA ASP A 31 -1.98 14.66 7.00
C ASP A 31 -1.45 14.76 5.57
N GLU A 32 -0.13 14.88 5.39
CA GLU A 32 0.49 14.93 4.06
C GLU A 32 0.30 13.62 3.28
N TYR A 33 0.47 12.48 3.93
CA TYR A 33 0.15 11.19 3.33
C TYR A 33 -1.32 11.11 2.89
N ASN A 34 -2.25 11.58 3.73
CA ASN A 34 -3.67 11.61 3.39
C ASN A 34 -3.95 12.53 2.20
N ARG A 35 -3.21 13.64 2.05
CA ARG A 35 -3.27 14.48 0.84
C ARG A 35 -2.79 13.74 -0.40
N HIS A 36 -1.65 13.06 -0.36
CA HIS A 36 -1.18 12.23 -1.48
C HIS A 36 -2.17 11.12 -1.85
N LYS A 37 -2.72 10.44 -0.86
CA LYS A 37 -3.74 9.40 -1.06
C LYS A 37 -5.02 9.97 -1.69
N ALA A 38 -5.49 11.13 -1.23
CA ALA A 38 -6.66 11.79 -1.81
C ALA A 38 -6.40 12.21 -3.26
N HIS A 39 -5.21 12.74 -3.54
CA HIS A 39 -4.79 13.09 -4.89
C HIS A 39 -4.73 11.86 -5.82
N TYR A 40 -4.17 10.73 -5.36
CA TYR A 40 -4.22 9.47 -6.10
C TYR A 40 -5.66 9.02 -6.41
N VAL A 41 -6.58 9.12 -5.45
CA VAL A 41 -8.00 8.80 -5.67
C VAL A 41 -8.61 9.70 -6.74
N GLN A 42 -8.28 11.00 -6.72
CA GLN A 42 -8.71 11.95 -7.75
C GLN A 42 -8.16 11.56 -9.14
N MET A 43 -6.86 11.29 -9.26
CA MET A 43 -6.23 10.89 -10.53
C MET A 43 -6.84 9.60 -11.09
N LYS A 44 -7.24 8.68 -10.21
CA LYS A 44 -7.92 7.45 -10.62
C LYS A 44 -9.28 7.73 -11.29
N GLU A 45 -10.04 8.70 -10.79
CA GLU A 45 -11.30 9.09 -11.42
C GLU A 45 -11.05 9.84 -12.74
N PHE A 46 -10.10 10.78 -12.77
CA PHE A 46 -9.71 11.45 -14.02
C PHE A 46 -9.27 10.48 -15.12
N TYR A 47 -8.46 9.48 -14.78
CA TYR A 47 -8.09 8.40 -15.70
C TYR A 47 -9.30 7.65 -16.26
N LYS A 48 -10.28 7.31 -15.41
CA LYS A 48 -11.49 6.60 -15.86
C LYS A 48 -12.33 7.47 -16.81
N ASP A 49 -12.49 8.73 -16.47
CA ASP A 49 -13.27 9.70 -17.25
C ASP A 49 -12.61 9.93 -18.61
N ALA A 50 -11.30 10.21 -18.63
CA ALA A 50 -10.53 10.39 -19.86
C ALA A 50 -10.55 9.14 -20.75
N ARG A 51 -10.45 7.94 -20.14
CA ARG A 51 -10.59 6.67 -20.88
C ARG A 51 -11.95 6.54 -21.54
N GLN A 52 -13.03 6.88 -20.82
CA GLN A 52 -14.38 6.78 -21.33
C GLN A 52 -14.63 7.80 -22.45
N ASP A 53 -14.11 9.00 -22.31
CA ASP A 53 -14.20 10.03 -23.34
C ASP A 53 -13.43 9.62 -24.62
N TRP A 54 -12.20 9.15 -24.49
CA TRP A 54 -11.42 8.60 -25.61
C TRP A 54 -12.17 7.48 -26.34
N ILE A 55 -12.73 6.50 -25.61
CA ILE A 55 -13.51 5.41 -26.21
C ILE A 55 -14.70 5.96 -26.99
N THR A 56 -15.40 6.95 -26.41
CA THR A 56 -16.58 7.58 -27.01
C THR A 56 -16.21 8.30 -28.31
N ASN A 57 -15.19 9.14 -28.30
CA ASN A 57 -14.78 9.91 -29.47
C ASN A 57 -14.14 9.03 -30.56
N ARG A 58 -13.39 8.00 -30.18
CA ARG A 58 -12.90 6.97 -31.12
C ARG A 58 -14.04 6.23 -31.82
N ASN A 59 -15.15 5.96 -31.12
CA ASN A 59 -16.31 5.32 -31.74
C ASN A 59 -17.01 6.26 -32.73
N LYS A 60 -17.15 7.56 -32.42
CA LYS A 60 -17.68 8.56 -33.36
C LYS A 60 -16.86 8.63 -34.67
N VAL A 61 -15.52 8.55 -34.58
CA VAL A 61 -14.67 8.48 -35.79
C VAL A 61 -15.04 7.30 -36.68
N ARG A 62 -15.37 6.14 -36.09
CA ARG A 62 -15.78 4.95 -36.85
C ARG A 62 -17.14 5.13 -37.51
N GLU A 63 -18.07 5.80 -36.84
CA GLU A 63 -19.41 6.12 -37.36
C GLU A 63 -19.33 7.07 -38.56
N TYR A 64 -18.62 8.19 -38.41
CA TYR A 64 -18.49 9.20 -39.47
C TYR A 64 -17.54 8.79 -40.61
N LYS A 65 -16.79 7.69 -40.47
CA LYS A 65 -15.83 7.24 -41.49
C LYS A 65 -16.47 7.00 -42.85
N ALA A 66 -17.71 6.49 -42.87
CA ALA A 66 -18.44 6.24 -44.11
C ALA A 66 -18.98 7.53 -44.77
N GLU A 67 -19.26 8.55 -43.96
CA GLU A 67 -19.83 9.83 -44.40
C GLU A 67 -18.74 10.80 -44.87
N GLY A 68 -17.55 10.73 -44.30
CA GLY A 68 -16.42 11.59 -44.63
C GLY A 68 -16.69 13.07 -44.37
N GLY A 69 -15.96 13.95 -45.06
CA GLY A 69 -16.17 15.40 -44.98
C GLY A 69 -15.79 16.02 -43.64
N GLU A 70 -16.38 17.19 -43.34
CA GLU A 70 -16.00 18.01 -42.20
C GLU A 70 -16.30 17.34 -40.84
N ALA A 71 -17.46 16.70 -40.73
CA ALA A 71 -17.84 15.97 -39.51
C ALA A 71 -16.83 14.86 -39.15
N PHE A 72 -16.31 14.15 -40.17
CA PHE A 72 -15.27 13.14 -39.97
C PHE A 72 -13.95 13.77 -39.50
N LYS A 73 -13.53 14.90 -40.09
CA LYS A 73 -12.32 15.63 -39.67
C LYS A 73 -12.43 16.14 -38.24
N THR A 74 -13.55 16.77 -37.87
CA THR A 74 -13.80 17.20 -36.49
C THR A 74 -13.74 16.02 -35.52
N ALA A 75 -14.40 14.91 -35.86
CA ALA A 75 -14.38 13.72 -35.01
C ALA A 75 -12.97 13.14 -34.85
N GLN A 76 -12.14 13.16 -35.90
CA GLN A 76 -10.74 12.72 -35.82
C GLN A 76 -9.92 13.59 -34.86
N LEU A 77 -10.04 14.92 -34.97
CA LEU A 77 -9.32 15.84 -34.07
C LEU A 77 -9.75 15.64 -32.62
N THR A 78 -11.05 15.61 -32.34
CA THR A 78 -11.57 15.39 -30.97
C THR A 78 -11.16 14.02 -30.41
N ALA A 79 -11.07 12.98 -31.25
CA ALA A 79 -10.59 11.68 -30.80
C ALA A 79 -9.09 11.67 -30.48
N LYS A 80 -8.28 12.48 -31.19
CA LYS A 80 -6.86 12.66 -30.90
C LYS A 80 -6.67 13.44 -29.60
N GLU A 81 -7.39 14.55 -29.39
CA GLU A 81 -7.42 15.31 -28.13
C GLU A 81 -7.75 14.41 -26.94
N ALA A 82 -8.86 13.68 -27.02
CA ALA A 82 -9.27 12.75 -25.97
C ALA A 82 -8.25 11.60 -25.77
N GLY A 83 -7.55 11.20 -26.83
CA GLY A 83 -6.46 10.22 -26.77
C GLY A 83 -5.25 10.75 -26.01
N GLN A 84 -4.85 11.99 -26.27
CA GLN A 84 -3.77 12.67 -25.56
C GLN A 84 -4.12 12.82 -24.07
N ASP A 85 -5.31 13.33 -23.75
CA ASP A 85 -5.80 13.48 -22.37
C ASP A 85 -5.82 12.15 -21.62
N TYR A 86 -6.24 11.08 -22.28
CA TYR A 86 -6.23 9.74 -21.69
C TYR A 86 -4.82 9.26 -21.35
N LEU A 87 -3.83 9.48 -22.22
CA LEU A 87 -2.45 9.10 -21.97
C LEU A 87 -1.83 9.93 -20.84
N ILE A 88 -2.10 11.24 -20.79
CA ILE A 88 -1.67 12.13 -19.70
C ILE A 88 -2.26 11.63 -18.37
N ALA A 89 -3.58 11.37 -18.33
CA ALA A 89 -4.23 10.88 -17.13
C ALA A 89 -3.72 9.49 -16.69
N ALA A 90 -3.27 8.65 -17.62
CA ALA A 90 -2.62 7.38 -17.32
C ALA A 90 -1.26 7.60 -16.64
N VAL A 91 -0.44 8.52 -17.15
CA VAL A 91 0.86 8.86 -16.55
C VAL A 91 0.68 9.46 -15.15
N ASP A 92 -0.24 10.41 -14.98
CA ASP A 92 -0.52 11.05 -13.68
C ASP A 92 -1.05 10.04 -12.63
N LEU A 93 -1.79 9.03 -13.07
CA LEU A 93 -2.22 7.94 -12.19
C LEU A 93 -1.02 7.08 -11.73
N ILE A 94 -0.04 6.81 -12.60
CA ILE A 94 1.15 6.03 -12.23
C ILE A 94 2.04 6.86 -11.29
N ASP A 95 2.25 8.14 -11.62
CA ASP A 95 3.02 9.09 -10.78
C ASP A 95 2.45 9.17 -9.36
N SER A 96 1.15 9.46 -9.23
CA SER A 96 0.49 9.58 -7.92
C SER A 96 0.53 8.30 -7.09
N LYS A 97 0.48 7.11 -7.72
CA LYS A 97 0.68 5.82 -7.04
C LYS A 97 2.06 5.71 -6.43
N LEU A 98 3.08 6.08 -7.19
CA LEU A 98 4.47 5.98 -6.78
C LEU A 98 4.79 6.97 -5.66
N VAL A 99 4.38 8.23 -5.82
CA VAL A 99 4.54 9.27 -4.78
C VAL A 99 3.88 8.84 -3.46
N THR A 100 2.66 8.29 -3.52
CA THR A 100 1.97 7.82 -2.30
C THR A 100 2.74 6.73 -1.56
N VAL A 101 3.31 5.76 -2.29
CA VAL A 101 4.07 4.64 -1.70
C VAL A 101 5.44 5.09 -1.19
N MET A 102 6.12 5.96 -1.93
CA MET A 102 7.38 6.58 -1.53
C MET A 102 7.21 7.38 -0.24
N PHE A 103 6.22 8.28 -0.20
CA PHE A 103 5.98 9.15 0.94
C PHE A 103 5.70 8.35 2.21
N TRP A 104 4.88 7.29 2.11
CA TRP A 104 4.70 6.38 3.24
C TRP A 104 6.02 5.73 3.66
N GLY A 105 6.77 5.18 2.71
CA GLY A 105 8.03 4.48 3.01
C GLY A 105 9.06 5.39 3.69
N GLN A 106 9.16 6.64 3.28
CA GLN A 106 10.08 7.62 3.86
C GLN A 106 9.80 7.97 5.33
N ASN A 107 8.54 7.86 5.76
CA ASN A 107 8.13 8.24 7.11
C ASN A 107 7.96 7.04 8.06
N GLU A 108 7.66 5.85 7.52
CA GLU A 108 7.32 4.67 8.35
C GLU A 108 8.38 3.56 8.35
N ILE A 109 9.24 3.48 7.32
CA ILE A 109 10.30 2.48 7.32
C ILE A 109 11.39 2.91 8.30
N GLY A 110 11.63 2.11 9.35
CA GLY A 110 12.61 2.42 10.38
C GLY A 110 14.08 2.26 9.96
N ASN A 111 14.35 1.69 8.78
CA ASN A 111 15.71 1.46 8.26
C ASN A 111 16.07 2.44 7.14
N GLU A 112 17.11 3.24 7.35
CA GLU A 112 17.60 4.25 6.39
C GLU A 112 17.99 3.69 5.01
N GLN A 113 18.54 2.47 4.94
CA GLN A 113 18.89 1.82 3.68
C GLN A 113 17.66 1.51 2.85
N ASP A 114 16.61 0.98 3.48
CA ASP A 114 15.34 0.67 2.80
C ASP A 114 14.64 1.98 2.37
N VAL A 115 14.68 3.04 3.21
CA VAL A 115 14.18 4.40 2.86
C VAL A 115 14.92 4.99 1.66
N LYS A 116 16.26 4.86 1.63
CA LYS A 116 17.05 5.32 0.50
C LYS A 116 16.70 4.55 -0.76
N GLN A 117 16.60 3.22 -0.67
CA GLN A 117 16.32 2.38 -1.83
C GLN A 117 14.94 2.66 -2.44
N ILE A 118 13.88 2.81 -1.62
CA ILE A 118 12.55 3.17 -2.13
C ILE A 118 12.54 4.54 -2.80
N THR A 119 13.25 5.51 -2.21
CA THR A 119 13.35 6.88 -2.74
C THR A 119 14.07 6.87 -4.09
N ASP A 120 15.30 6.32 -4.15
CA ASP A 120 16.11 6.29 -5.37
C ASP A 120 15.37 5.58 -6.52
N GLU A 121 14.78 4.42 -6.26
CA GLU A 121 14.07 3.65 -7.30
C GLU A 121 12.79 4.34 -7.78
N ILE A 122 12.03 5.00 -6.89
CA ILE A 122 10.80 5.68 -7.28
C ILE A 122 11.12 6.99 -8.00
N GLU A 123 12.09 7.78 -7.54
CA GLU A 123 12.49 9.03 -8.21
C GLU A 123 12.96 8.79 -9.64
N GLU A 124 13.70 7.70 -9.90
CA GLU A 124 14.07 7.30 -11.26
C GLU A 124 12.84 7.08 -12.15
N GLN A 125 11.80 6.40 -11.63
CA GLN A 125 10.58 6.17 -12.39
C GLN A 125 9.74 7.44 -12.57
N LEU A 126 9.69 8.31 -11.56
CA LEU A 126 8.98 9.59 -11.65
C LEU A 126 9.61 10.49 -12.73
N GLU A 127 10.93 10.54 -12.83
CA GLU A 127 11.59 11.32 -13.88
C GLU A 127 11.26 10.79 -15.28
N ALA A 128 11.31 9.47 -15.46
CA ALA A 128 10.94 8.86 -16.73
C ALA A 128 9.45 9.07 -17.10
N LEU A 129 8.56 9.17 -16.11
CA LEU A 129 7.15 9.51 -16.32
C LEU A 129 6.97 10.98 -16.71
N ARG A 130 7.74 11.90 -16.13
CA ARG A 130 7.74 13.33 -16.51
C ARG A 130 8.18 13.53 -17.95
N GLU A 131 9.26 12.87 -18.37
CA GLU A 131 9.73 12.91 -19.76
C GLU A 131 8.65 12.38 -20.71
N LEU A 132 8.05 11.22 -20.38
CA LEU A 132 7.01 10.62 -21.20
C LEU A 132 5.74 11.50 -21.28
N LYS A 133 5.37 12.19 -20.19
CA LYS A 133 4.28 13.15 -20.18
C LYS A 133 4.56 14.33 -21.12
N ALA A 134 5.77 14.89 -21.05
CA ALA A 134 6.18 15.98 -21.92
C ALA A 134 6.16 15.56 -23.40
N ASP A 135 6.59 14.34 -23.73
CA ASP A 135 6.48 13.78 -25.08
C ASP A 135 5.02 13.68 -25.56
N ILE A 136 4.09 13.29 -24.68
CA ILE A 136 2.66 13.24 -24.99
C ILE A 136 2.08 14.63 -25.22
N GLU A 137 2.41 15.60 -24.37
CA GLU A 137 1.96 17.00 -24.47
C GLU A 137 2.50 17.69 -25.73
N ALA A 138 3.67 17.28 -26.22
CA ALA A 138 4.31 17.87 -27.40
C ALA A 138 3.73 17.40 -28.75
N VAL A 139 2.82 16.41 -28.77
CA VAL A 139 2.21 15.90 -30.01
C VAL A 139 1.39 17.00 -30.69
N ASP A 140 1.72 17.27 -31.96
CA ASP A 140 0.92 18.14 -32.82
C ASP A 140 -0.33 17.38 -33.31
N LEU A 141 -1.48 17.61 -32.67
CA LEU A 141 -2.72 16.90 -32.95
C LEU A 141 -3.27 17.18 -34.36
N GLU A 142 -2.89 18.29 -35.00
CA GLU A 142 -3.31 18.63 -36.36
C GLU A 142 -2.51 17.86 -37.43
N SER A 143 -1.35 17.32 -37.07
CA SER A 143 -0.51 16.50 -37.95
C SER A 143 -1.23 15.25 -38.47
N GLU A 144 -0.93 14.86 -39.72
CA GLU A 144 -1.44 13.62 -40.31
C GLU A 144 -0.95 12.37 -39.56
N ASN A 145 0.24 12.45 -38.92
CA ASN A 145 0.86 11.34 -38.20
C ASN A 145 0.49 11.28 -36.70
N ALA A 146 -0.28 12.25 -36.18
CA ALA A 146 -0.55 12.36 -34.74
C ALA A 146 -1.19 11.10 -34.14
N ALA A 147 -1.99 10.37 -34.91
CA ALA A 147 -2.62 9.13 -34.44
C ALA A 147 -1.58 8.02 -34.21
N ASP A 148 -0.61 7.88 -35.12
CA ASP A 148 0.46 6.90 -35.02
C ASP A 148 1.43 7.28 -33.88
N GLU A 149 1.74 8.58 -33.75
CA GLU A 149 2.56 9.11 -32.64
C GLU A 149 1.92 8.82 -31.27
N LEU A 150 0.61 9.08 -31.11
CA LEU A 150 -0.13 8.76 -29.89
C LEU A 150 -0.20 7.24 -29.62
N GLU A 151 -0.32 6.41 -30.65
CA GLU A 151 -0.28 4.95 -30.49
C GLU A 151 1.07 4.47 -29.98
N ASP A 152 2.17 5.00 -30.53
CA ASP A 152 3.52 4.64 -30.09
C ASP A 152 3.81 5.15 -28.67
N LEU A 153 3.33 6.33 -28.31
CA LEU A 153 3.38 6.83 -26.94
C LEU A 153 2.55 5.96 -25.99
N ALA A 154 1.39 5.46 -26.42
CA ALA A 154 0.58 4.53 -25.62
C ALA A 154 1.37 3.24 -25.29
N LYS A 155 2.10 2.67 -26.27
CA LYS A 155 2.98 1.50 -26.06
C LYS A 155 4.11 1.81 -25.08
N LYS A 156 4.67 3.03 -25.12
CA LYS A 156 5.67 3.48 -24.14
C LYS A 156 5.09 3.60 -22.73
N VAL A 157 3.87 4.12 -22.59
CA VAL A 157 3.15 4.19 -21.29
C VAL A 157 2.91 2.79 -20.74
N GLU A 158 2.46 1.85 -21.57
CA GLU A 158 2.27 0.44 -21.18
C GLU A 158 3.60 -0.20 -20.72
N THR A 159 4.65 -0.08 -21.53
CA THR A 159 5.99 -0.60 -21.19
C THR A 159 6.51 0.01 -19.88
N ARG A 160 6.28 1.30 -19.66
CA ARG A 160 6.66 1.98 -18.42
C ARG A 160 5.87 1.43 -17.23
N TRP A 161 4.56 1.22 -17.40
CA TRP A 161 3.74 0.63 -16.34
C TRP A 161 4.23 -0.77 -15.97
N ASP A 162 4.57 -1.62 -16.93
CA ASP A 162 5.07 -2.97 -16.67
C ASP A 162 6.41 -2.97 -15.92
N ALA A 163 7.26 -1.97 -16.18
CA ALA A 163 8.49 -1.75 -15.41
C ALA A 163 8.23 -1.23 -13.99
N VAL A 164 7.26 -0.33 -13.81
CA VAL A 164 6.92 0.29 -12.52
C VAL A 164 6.19 -0.68 -11.59
N LYS A 165 5.32 -1.53 -12.13
CA LYS A 165 4.39 -2.36 -11.36
C LYS A 165 5.09 -3.31 -10.36
N PRO A 166 6.21 -3.99 -10.69
CA PRO A 166 6.98 -4.77 -9.70
C PRO A 166 7.55 -3.91 -8.57
N ILE A 167 8.11 -2.74 -8.89
CA ILE A 167 8.67 -1.79 -7.91
C ILE A 167 7.56 -1.35 -6.94
N TYR A 168 6.43 -0.90 -7.50
CA TYR A 168 5.27 -0.48 -6.72
C TYR A 168 4.78 -1.57 -5.77
N LYS A 169 4.57 -2.81 -6.28
CA LYS A 169 4.05 -3.92 -5.46
C LYS A 169 5.03 -4.36 -4.39
N ARG A 170 6.33 -4.40 -4.69
CA ARG A 170 7.37 -4.68 -3.71
C ARG A 170 7.31 -3.69 -2.54
N TRP A 171 7.33 -2.40 -2.84
CA TRP A 171 7.36 -1.38 -1.78
C TRP A 171 6.04 -1.23 -1.05
N LEU A 172 4.91 -1.35 -1.75
CA LEU A 172 3.60 -1.41 -1.09
C LEU A 172 3.53 -2.56 -0.09
N GLY A 173 3.99 -3.76 -0.47
CA GLY A 173 4.01 -4.92 0.40
C GLY A 173 4.97 -4.75 1.60
N GLN A 174 6.17 -4.22 1.36
CA GLN A 174 7.13 -3.92 2.43
C GLN A 174 6.60 -2.88 3.42
N ASN A 175 5.93 -1.82 2.94
CA ASN A 175 5.27 -0.83 3.80
C ASN A 175 4.19 -1.49 4.68
N LEU A 176 3.40 -2.42 4.13
CA LEU A 176 2.41 -3.16 4.90
C LEU A 176 3.05 -4.07 5.96
N ALA A 177 4.15 -4.74 5.61
CA ALA A 177 4.88 -5.58 6.55
C ALA A 177 5.47 -4.74 7.70
N TRP A 178 6.05 -3.58 7.42
CA TRP A 178 6.57 -2.66 8.44
C TRP A 178 5.50 -2.25 9.47
N ARG A 179 4.28 -1.96 9.01
CA ARG A 179 3.17 -1.67 9.93
C ARG A 179 2.86 -2.85 10.87
N LEU A 180 2.89 -4.08 10.35
CA LEU A 180 2.68 -5.28 11.15
C LEU A 180 3.82 -5.46 12.16
N GLN A 181 5.07 -5.14 11.79
CA GLN A 181 6.21 -5.19 12.72
C GLN A 181 6.00 -4.29 13.94
N HIS A 182 5.51 -3.06 13.74
CA HIS A 182 5.19 -2.18 14.86
C HIS A 182 4.14 -2.77 15.80
N VAL A 183 3.16 -3.50 15.26
CA VAL A 183 2.16 -4.22 16.07
C VAL A 183 2.79 -5.39 16.80
N LEU A 184 3.61 -6.20 16.12
CA LEU A 184 4.33 -7.34 16.72
C LEU A 184 5.18 -6.90 17.91
N ASN A 185 5.97 -5.84 17.76
CA ASN A 185 6.78 -5.29 18.86
C ASN A 185 5.94 -4.90 20.09
N ARG A 186 4.70 -4.42 19.89
CA ARG A 186 3.76 -4.11 21.00
C ARG A 186 3.24 -5.38 21.66
N PHE A 187 2.99 -6.43 20.89
CA PHE A 187 2.62 -7.74 21.43
C PHE A 187 3.79 -8.36 22.22
N ASP A 188 5.03 -8.29 21.73
CA ASP A 188 6.19 -8.75 22.52
C ASP A 188 6.29 -8.01 23.87
N SER A 189 6.19 -6.68 23.83
CA SER A 189 6.20 -5.84 25.05
C SER A 189 5.04 -6.17 26.00
N LEU A 190 3.86 -6.48 25.46
CA LEU A 190 2.71 -6.91 26.27
C LEU A 190 2.97 -8.30 26.87
N GLY A 191 3.53 -9.23 26.12
CA GLY A 191 3.91 -10.56 26.61
C GLY A 191 4.86 -10.49 27.80
N ASP A 192 5.90 -9.64 27.72
CA ASP A 192 6.82 -9.38 28.82
C ASP A 192 6.09 -8.79 30.04
N HIS A 193 5.14 -7.88 29.82
CA HIS A 193 4.33 -7.32 30.89
C HIS A 193 3.44 -8.36 31.57
N LEU A 194 2.77 -9.22 30.79
CA LEU A 194 1.90 -10.29 31.29
C LEU A 194 2.71 -11.33 32.07
N GLN A 195 3.91 -11.70 31.60
CA GLN A 195 4.83 -12.53 32.37
C GLN A 195 5.15 -11.90 33.72
N GLY A 196 5.55 -10.63 33.73
CA GLY A 196 5.84 -9.92 34.98
C GLY A 196 4.65 -9.84 35.93
N LYS A 197 3.41 -9.88 35.42
CA LYS A 197 2.19 -9.98 36.24
C LYS A 197 1.99 -11.39 36.80
N LEU A 198 2.12 -12.42 35.97
CA LEU A 198 2.02 -13.81 36.40
C LEU A 198 3.06 -14.16 37.48
N ASP A 199 4.28 -13.63 37.36
CA ASP A 199 5.35 -13.82 38.35
C ASP A 199 4.99 -13.26 39.75
N THR A 200 3.97 -12.41 39.86
CA THR A 200 3.47 -11.90 41.15
C THR A 200 2.36 -12.75 41.77
N VAL A 201 1.82 -13.73 41.03
CA VAL A 201 0.79 -14.66 41.50
C VAL A 201 1.45 -15.85 42.18
N SER A 202 0.89 -16.31 43.30
CA SER A 202 1.40 -17.52 43.98
C SER A 202 1.16 -18.75 43.11
N VAL A 203 2.13 -19.66 43.02
CA VAL A 203 1.96 -20.96 42.34
C VAL A 203 0.91 -21.86 43.00
N ASP A 204 0.55 -21.58 44.26
CA ASP A 204 -0.52 -22.25 44.98
C ASP A 204 -1.91 -21.65 44.67
N ASP A 205 -1.97 -20.56 43.90
CA ASP A 205 -3.23 -19.97 43.47
C ASP A 205 -3.96 -20.93 42.51
N PRO A 206 -5.25 -21.25 42.75
CA PRO A 206 -6.00 -22.17 41.89
C PRO A 206 -6.06 -21.75 40.41
N LEU A 207 -5.92 -20.46 40.10
CA LEU A 207 -5.94 -19.92 38.74
C LEU A 207 -4.55 -19.87 38.10
N TYR A 208 -3.47 -20.11 38.85
CA TYR A 208 -2.10 -20.06 38.32
C TYR A 208 -1.90 -20.95 37.08
N PRO A 209 -2.34 -22.23 37.06
CA PRO A 209 -2.13 -23.09 35.89
C PRO A 209 -2.83 -22.59 34.63
N GLU A 210 -4.02 -21.99 34.78
CA GLU A 210 -4.76 -21.42 33.64
C GLU A 210 -4.06 -20.17 33.10
N MET A 211 -3.59 -19.28 33.97
CA MET A 211 -2.82 -18.10 33.54
C MET A 211 -1.48 -18.46 32.89
N GLU A 212 -0.80 -19.51 33.39
CA GLU A 212 0.43 -20.01 32.79
C GLU A 212 0.18 -20.54 31.37
N GLN A 213 -0.90 -21.32 31.18
CA GLN A 213 -1.31 -21.82 29.88
C GLN A 213 -1.67 -20.67 28.92
N ASP A 214 -2.49 -19.70 29.35
CA ASP A 214 -2.87 -18.56 28.52
C ASP A 214 -1.64 -17.76 28.06
N LEU A 215 -0.64 -17.61 28.95
CA LEU A 215 0.61 -16.92 28.62
C LEU A 215 1.46 -17.70 27.62
N GLU A 216 1.52 -19.03 27.76
CA GLU A 216 2.24 -19.90 26.83
C GLU A 216 1.61 -19.81 25.43
N GLU A 217 0.29 -19.98 25.34
CA GLU A 217 -0.44 -19.88 24.07
C GLU A 217 -0.37 -18.47 23.47
N TYR A 218 -0.40 -17.42 24.30
CA TYR A 218 -0.14 -16.05 23.87
C TYR A 218 1.21 -15.94 23.15
N LYS A 219 2.28 -16.41 23.79
CA LYS A 219 3.65 -16.31 23.25
C LYS A 219 3.83 -17.16 22.00
N GLU A 220 3.24 -18.35 21.96
CA GLU A 220 3.25 -19.20 20.77
C GLU A 220 2.60 -18.50 19.57
N ASN A 221 1.42 -17.91 19.76
CA ASN A 221 0.74 -17.18 18.70
C ASN A 221 1.54 -15.95 18.23
N VAL A 222 2.17 -15.19 19.14
CA VAL A 222 3.05 -14.07 18.76
C VAL A 222 4.27 -14.56 17.96
N ALA A 223 4.88 -15.68 18.36
CA ALA A 223 6.00 -16.28 17.62
C ALA A 223 5.59 -16.76 16.21
N LEU A 224 4.42 -17.38 16.07
CA LEU A 224 3.87 -17.77 14.77
C LEU A 224 3.57 -16.54 13.91
N ALA A 225 3.09 -15.45 14.50
CA ALA A 225 2.87 -14.20 13.79
C ALA A 225 4.19 -13.59 13.26
N TRP A 226 5.27 -13.65 14.04
CA TRP A 226 6.62 -13.28 13.59
C TRP A 226 7.10 -14.12 12.41
N GLU A 227 6.95 -15.44 12.47
CA GLU A 227 7.33 -16.35 11.36
C GLU A 227 6.61 -15.95 10.05
N LYS A 228 5.31 -15.66 10.14
CA LYS A 228 4.54 -15.22 8.95
C LYS A 228 4.94 -13.82 8.49
N TYR A 229 5.25 -12.89 9.40
CA TYR A 229 5.80 -11.59 9.03
C TYR A 229 7.11 -11.73 8.24
N GLU A 230 8.05 -12.56 8.70
CA GLU A 230 9.34 -12.77 8.01
C GLU A 230 9.14 -13.38 6.62
N ALA A 231 8.24 -14.36 6.50
CA ALA A 231 7.86 -14.94 5.22
C ALA A 231 7.25 -13.90 4.27
N ALA A 232 6.43 -12.97 4.78
CA ALA A 232 5.87 -11.87 3.99
C ALA A 232 6.96 -10.93 3.48
N VAL A 233 7.86 -10.47 4.37
CA VAL A 233 8.99 -9.60 4.01
C VAL A 233 9.85 -10.24 2.93
N SER A 234 10.21 -11.51 3.11
CA SER A 234 10.99 -12.26 2.11
C SER A 234 10.26 -12.34 0.77
N SER A 235 8.95 -12.62 0.78
CA SER A 235 8.14 -12.70 -0.44
C SER A 235 8.10 -11.37 -1.20
N PHE A 236 7.92 -10.25 -0.49
CA PHE A 236 7.92 -8.92 -1.14
C PHE A 236 9.30 -8.51 -1.64
N LYS A 237 10.38 -8.76 -0.88
CA LYS A 237 11.77 -8.47 -1.30
C LYS A 237 12.21 -9.30 -2.50
N ALA A 238 11.58 -10.46 -2.74
CA ALA A 238 11.84 -11.32 -3.89
C ALA A 238 11.20 -10.81 -5.19
N ILE A 239 10.30 -9.82 -5.14
CA ILE A 239 9.70 -9.22 -6.34
C ILE A 239 10.79 -8.42 -7.09
N ARG A 240 11.24 -8.95 -8.23
CA ARG A 240 12.28 -8.33 -9.08
C ARG A 240 11.82 -8.05 -10.51
N SER A 241 10.77 -8.73 -10.97
CA SER A 241 10.28 -8.66 -12.35
C SER A 241 8.78 -8.95 -12.38
N GLU A 242 8.17 -8.72 -13.53
CA GLU A 242 6.75 -8.96 -13.75
C GLU A 242 6.34 -10.44 -13.62
N SER A 243 7.18 -11.37 -14.06
CA SER A 243 6.86 -12.81 -14.18
C SER A 243 6.39 -13.46 -12.87
N ASP A 244 6.98 -13.07 -11.75
CA ASP A 244 6.71 -13.66 -10.43
C ASP A 244 6.01 -12.69 -9.47
N MET A 245 5.90 -11.41 -9.86
CA MET A 245 5.40 -10.34 -9.02
C MET A 245 4.02 -10.64 -8.45
N ASP A 246 3.06 -11.09 -9.27
CA ASP A 246 1.69 -11.33 -8.79
C ASP A 246 1.63 -12.45 -7.77
N ARG A 247 2.30 -13.57 -8.04
CA ARG A 247 2.38 -14.72 -7.13
C ARG A 247 3.05 -14.34 -5.81
N LEU A 248 4.21 -13.69 -5.87
CA LEU A 248 4.95 -13.26 -4.68
C LEU A 248 4.19 -12.22 -3.86
N TYR A 249 3.52 -11.28 -4.52
CA TYR A 249 2.69 -10.28 -3.85
C TYR A 249 1.48 -10.92 -3.15
N LEU A 250 0.81 -11.89 -3.80
CA LEU A 250 -0.31 -12.61 -3.20
C LEU A 250 0.15 -13.44 -2.00
N ASN A 251 1.24 -14.22 -2.15
CA ASN A 251 1.82 -15.00 -1.06
C ASN A 251 2.19 -14.11 0.14
N GLY A 252 2.85 -12.98 -0.12
CA GLY A 252 3.20 -12.01 0.92
C GLY A 252 1.97 -11.50 1.68
N ASN A 253 0.89 -11.16 0.96
CA ASN A 253 -0.36 -10.74 1.60
C ASN A 253 -1.01 -11.85 2.41
N ASP A 254 -0.97 -13.10 1.94
CA ASP A 254 -1.56 -14.22 2.66
C ASP A 254 -0.76 -14.52 3.94
N PHE A 255 0.56 -14.38 3.92
CA PHE A 255 1.37 -14.42 5.13
C PHE A 255 0.99 -13.30 6.12
N LEU A 256 0.83 -12.05 5.65
CA LEU A 256 0.39 -10.96 6.53
C LEU A 256 -1.00 -11.23 7.15
N LYS A 257 -1.94 -11.81 6.40
CA LYS A 257 -3.26 -12.20 6.93
C LYS A 257 -3.13 -13.27 8.02
N ASN A 258 -2.31 -14.28 7.79
CA ASN A 258 -2.08 -15.34 8.77
C ASN A 258 -1.43 -14.79 10.03
N ALA A 259 -0.43 -13.90 9.90
CA ALA A 259 0.16 -13.22 11.05
C ALA A 259 -0.90 -12.46 11.86
N ASN A 260 -1.78 -11.71 11.18
CA ASN A 260 -2.86 -10.98 11.83
C ASN A 260 -3.89 -11.92 12.51
N SER A 261 -4.11 -13.13 11.97
CA SER A 261 -4.95 -14.14 12.61
C SER A 261 -4.36 -14.57 13.95
N TYR A 262 -3.07 -14.94 13.97
CA TYR A 262 -2.38 -15.32 15.20
C TYR A 262 -2.33 -14.18 16.23
N LEU A 263 -2.16 -12.92 15.80
CA LEU A 263 -2.28 -11.78 16.70
C LEU A 263 -3.69 -11.62 17.28
N GLY A 264 -4.72 -11.99 16.53
CA GLY A 264 -6.10 -12.04 17.02
C GLY A 264 -6.26 -13.08 18.14
N ASP A 265 -5.69 -14.27 17.95
CA ASP A 265 -5.73 -15.35 18.95
C ASP A 265 -4.90 -14.97 20.19
N ALA A 266 -3.69 -14.43 20.01
CA ALA A 266 -2.89 -13.88 21.11
C ALA A 266 -3.66 -12.80 21.89
N TYR A 267 -4.39 -11.91 21.21
CA TYR A 267 -5.19 -10.92 21.91
C TYR A 267 -6.27 -11.55 22.79
N LEU A 268 -6.93 -12.61 22.35
CA LEU A 268 -7.92 -13.33 23.16
C LEU A 268 -7.26 -13.93 24.41
N ASN A 269 -6.12 -14.61 24.26
CA ASN A 269 -5.39 -15.19 25.39
C ASN A 269 -4.94 -14.12 26.39
N SER A 270 -4.50 -12.96 25.91
CA SER A 270 -4.13 -11.85 26.80
C SER A 270 -5.33 -11.32 27.62
N ARG A 271 -6.54 -11.36 27.05
CA ARG A 271 -7.74 -10.92 27.76
C ARG A 271 -8.14 -11.88 28.86
N GLU A 272 -8.09 -13.18 28.58
CA GLU A 272 -8.39 -14.22 29.58
C GLU A 272 -7.35 -14.16 30.71
N LEU A 273 -6.06 -14.06 30.39
CA LEU A 273 -5.01 -13.90 31.39
C LEU A 273 -5.23 -12.67 32.28
N ILE A 274 -5.57 -11.52 31.70
CA ILE A 274 -5.85 -10.29 32.47
C ILE A 274 -7.07 -10.48 33.38
N GLN A 275 -8.08 -11.22 32.93
CA GLN A 275 -9.27 -11.50 33.71
C GLN A 275 -8.96 -12.43 34.89
N SER A 276 -8.28 -13.54 34.64
CA SER A 276 -7.84 -14.49 35.66
C SER A 276 -6.91 -13.81 36.68
N TYR A 277 -5.98 -12.98 36.21
CA TYR A 277 -5.12 -12.18 37.09
C TYR A 277 -5.93 -11.31 38.04
N LYS A 278 -6.94 -10.59 37.56
CA LYS A 278 -7.79 -9.76 38.43
C LYS A 278 -8.52 -10.58 39.49
N GLN A 279 -9.02 -11.76 39.13
CA GLN A 279 -9.71 -12.66 40.06
C GLN A 279 -8.78 -13.19 41.16
N SER A 280 -7.51 -13.47 40.86
CA SER A 280 -6.52 -13.90 41.87
C SER A 280 -6.18 -12.82 42.91
N GLN A 281 -6.52 -11.55 42.63
CA GLN A 281 -6.23 -10.43 43.54
C GLN A 281 -7.42 -10.10 44.48
N GLU A 282 -8.56 -10.77 44.33
CA GLU A 282 -9.76 -10.61 45.17
C GLU A 282 -9.78 -11.57 46.36
#